data_AF-A0A922MDT6-F1
#
_entry.id   AF-A0A922MDT6-F1
#
_cell.length_a   1.000
_cell.length_b   1.000
_cell.length_c   1.000
_cell.angle_alpha   90.00
_cell.angle_beta   90.00
_cell.angle_gamma   90.00
#
_symmetry.space_group_name_H-M   'P 1'
#
loop_
_entity.id
_entity.type
_entity.pdbx_description
1 polymer ?
#
loop_
_entity_poly.entity_id
_entity_poly.type
_entity_poly.pdbx_seq_one_letter_code
_entity_poly.pdbx_strand_id
1 'polypeptide(L)'
;MNAIDDLAETHRLAIDSLKQRMADFEAHLKASSPGEDLSGLRRDYSVFKEHVWSVLTILQQQMLERQSAFTVARKLFGVRSVWTMDGNINIKLPDGRRRRVFVYEEVVELGTEHGRSLEVPQPSLSTKAGSKIITVSSPAQVSSRSRRNGPKK
;
A
#
# COMPACT_ATOMS: atom_id res chain seq x y z
N MET A 1 16.93 -4.75 -19.00
CA MET A 1 15.49 -4.94 -19.23
C MET A 1 14.83 -4.78 -17.88
N ASN A 2 14.02 -3.74 -17.71
CA ASN A 2 13.51 -3.34 -16.40
C ASN A 2 12.21 -4.09 -16.11
N ALA A 3 12.18 -4.90 -15.06
CA ALA A 3 11.00 -5.68 -14.65
C ALA A 3 9.73 -4.83 -14.41
N ILE A 4 9.89 -3.52 -14.21
CA ILE A 4 8.77 -2.56 -14.05
C ILE A 4 8.07 -2.29 -15.39
N ASP A 5 8.83 -2.21 -16.49
CA ASP A 5 8.28 -1.99 -17.83
C ASP A 5 7.48 -3.22 -18.29
N ASP A 6 7.96 -4.43 -17.97
CA ASP A 6 7.25 -5.69 -18.21
C ASP A 6 5.95 -5.80 -17.43
N LEU A 7 5.92 -5.33 -16.18
CA LEU A 7 4.74 -5.38 -15.33
C LEU A 7 3.67 -4.37 -15.78
N ALA A 8 4.09 -3.16 -16.17
CA ALA A 8 3.21 -2.15 -16.72
C ALA A 8 2.58 -2.60 -18.04
N GLU A 9 3.37 -3.24 -18.91
CA GLU A 9 2.87 -3.80 -20.16
C GLU A 9 1.94 -4.99 -19.92
N THR A 10 2.26 -5.88 -18.97
CA THR A 10 1.38 -6.98 -18.56
C THR A 10 0.03 -6.46 -18.06
N HIS A 11 0.04 -5.38 -17.28
CA HIS A 11 -1.19 -4.75 -16.78
C HIS A 11 -2.01 -4.12 -17.90
N ARG A 12 -1.35 -3.44 -18.85
CA ARG A 12 -2.02 -2.84 -20.02
C ARG A 12 -2.68 -3.90 -20.89
N LEU A 13 -1.95 -4.97 -21.22
CA LEU A 13 -2.44 -6.09 -22.01
C LEU A 13 -3.62 -6.80 -21.31
N ALA A 14 -3.57 -6.95 -19.99
CA ALA A 14 -4.66 -7.54 -19.22
C ALA A 14 -5.94 -6.67 -19.30
N ILE A 15 -5.81 -5.35 -19.14
CA ILE A 15 -6.94 -4.41 -19.25
C ILE A 15 -7.55 -4.42 -20.65
N ASP A 16 -6.72 -4.40 -21.70
CA ASP A 16 -7.20 -4.38 -23.08
C ASP A 16 -7.93 -5.69 -23.44
N SER A 17 -7.38 -6.83 -23.02
CA SER A 17 -8.02 -8.14 -23.13
C SER A 17 -9.36 -8.21 -22.38
N LEU A 18 -9.45 -7.57 -21.22
CA LEU A 18 -10.66 -7.51 -20.42
C LEU A 18 -11.77 -6.72 -21.12
N LYS A 19 -11.44 -5.53 -21.61
CA LYS A 19 -12.38 -4.66 -22.33
C LYS A 19 -12.93 -5.34 -23.57
N GLN A 20 -12.06 -6.03 -24.32
CA GLN A 20 -12.49 -6.76 -25.52
C GLN A 20 -13.51 -7.84 -25.17
N ARG A 21 -13.20 -8.69 -24.18
CA ARG A 21 -14.12 -9.77 -23.76
C ARG A 21 -15.45 -9.27 -23.19
N MET A 22 -15.45 -8.11 -22.52
CA MET A 22 -16.71 -7.47 -22.09
C MET A 22 -17.54 -6.97 -23.27
N ALA A 23 -16.92 -6.36 -24.28
CA ALA A 23 -17.61 -5.91 -25.48
C ALA A 23 -18.22 -7.09 -26.26
N ASP A 24 -17.47 -8.19 -26.39
CA ASP A 24 -17.94 -9.40 -27.06
C ASP A 24 -19.11 -10.05 -26.29
N PHE A 25 -19.06 -10.03 -24.95
CA PHE A 25 -20.15 -10.51 -24.09
C PHE A 25 -21.41 -9.65 -24.25
N GLU A 26 -21.28 -8.32 -24.20
CA GLU A 26 -22.42 -7.42 -24.41
C GLU A 26 -23.05 -7.57 -25.79
N ALA A 27 -22.23 -7.79 -26.82
CA ALA A 27 -22.72 -8.02 -28.17
C ALA A 27 -23.56 -9.31 -28.25
N HIS A 28 -23.09 -10.41 -27.65
CA HIS A 28 -23.85 -11.66 -27.59
C HIS A 28 -25.15 -11.54 -26.78
N LEU A 29 -25.13 -10.79 -25.68
CA LEU A 29 -26.33 -10.56 -24.86
C LEU A 29 -27.38 -9.72 -25.60
N LYS A 30 -26.95 -8.74 -26.40
CA LYS A 30 -27.85 -7.93 -27.23
C LYS A 30 -28.41 -8.70 -28.43
N ALA A 31 -27.70 -9.73 -28.90
CA ALA A 31 -28.08 -10.51 -30.07
C ALA A 31 -28.97 -11.74 -29.75
N SER A 32 -28.99 -12.21 -28.50
CA SER A 32 -29.67 -13.47 -28.12
C SER A 32 -31.15 -13.30 -27.80
N SER A 33 -31.95 -14.31 -28.17
CA SER A 33 -33.42 -14.34 -28.02
C SER A 33 -33.84 -15.24 -26.83
N PRO A 34 -35.05 -15.08 -26.25
CA PRO A 34 -35.46 -15.88 -25.08
C PRO A 34 -35.56 -17.38 -25.44
N GLY A 35 -34.65 -18.20 -24.93
CA GLY A 35 -34.65 -19.67 -25.11
C GLY A 35 -33.38 -20.26 -25.74
N GLU A 36 -32.38 -19.43 -26.06
CA GLU A 36 -31.11 -19.87 -26.65
C GLU A 36 -30.17 -20.53 -25.62
N ASP A 37 -29.36 -21.50 -26.03
CA ASP A 37 -28.41 -22.18 -25.14
C ASP A 37 -27.26 -21.23 -24.73
N LEU A 38 -27.29 -20.80 -23.47
CA LEU A 38 -26.31 -19.87 -22.89
C LEU A 38 -25.08 -20.59 -22.29
N SER A 39 -24.89 -21.88 -22.56
CA SER A 39 -23.79 -22.67 -21.98
C SER A 39 -22.41 -22.08 -22.30
N GLY A 40 -22.18 -21.66 -23.53
CA GLY A 40 -20.95 -20.97 -23.97
C GLY A 40 -20.77 -19.62 -23.26
N LEU A 41 -21.83 -18.80 -23.22
CA LEU A 41 -21.82 -17.50 -22.56
C LEU A 41 -21.50 -17.62 -21.06
N ARG A 42 -22.04 -18.65 -20.41
CA ARG A 42 -21.80 -18.94 -18.99
C ARG A 42 -20.34 -19.35 -18.74
N ARG A 43 -19.72 -20.06 -19.69
CA ARG A 43 -18.30 -20.42 -19.65
C ARG A 43 -17.42 -19.19 -19.77
N ASP A 44 -17.69 -18.32 -20.73
CA ASP A 44 -16.91 -17.09 -20.96
C ASP A 44 -17.02 -16.12 -19.78
N TYR A 45 -18.22 -15.95 -19.23
CA TYR A 45 -18.42 -15.15 -18.01
C TYR A 45 -17.62 -15.69 -16.82
N SER A 46 -17.48 -17.01 -16.69
CA SER A 46 -16.70 -17.62 -15.61
C SER A 46 -15.21 -17.36 -15.80
N VAL A 47 -14.67 -17.54 -17.00
CA VAL A 47 -13.26 -17.22 -17.33
C VAL A 47 -12.97 -15.74 -17.09
N PHE A 48 -13.90 -14.86 -17.48
CA PHE A 48 -13.81 -13.43 -17.26
C PHE A 48 -13.74 -13.08 -15.77
N LYS A 49 -14.64 -13.62 -14.95
CA LYS A 49 -14.64 -13.39 -13.50
C LYS A 49 -13.32 -13.80 -12.87
N GLU A 50 -12.82 -14.99 -13.17
CA GLU A 50 -11.55 -15.46 -12.64
C GLU A 50 -10.40 -14.51 -13.00
N HIS A 51 -10.41 -13.98 -14.23
CA HIS A 51 -9.41 -13.00 -14.65
C HIS A 51 -9.52 -11.67 -13.90
N VAL A 52 -10.73 -11.12 -13.73
CA VAL A 52 -10.97 -9.89 -12.93
C VAL A 52 -10.50 -10.07 -11.50
N TRP A 53 -10.86 -11.20 -10.88
CA TRP A 53 -10.44 -11.52 -9.51
C TRP A 53 -8.93 -11.64 -9.38
N SER A 54 -8.26 -12.24 -10.37
CA SER A 54 -6.80 -12.31 -10.42
C SER A 54 -6.17 -10.92 -10.47
N VAL A 55 -6.65 -10.02 -11.34
CA VAL A 55 -6.15 -8.64 -11.43
C VAL A 55 -6.37 -7.88 -10.12
N LEU A 56 -7.56 -7.97 -9.52
CA LEU A 56 -7.86 -7.33 -8.24
C LEU A 56 -6.95 -7.83 -7.11
N THR A 57 -6.68 -9.14 -7.08
CA THR A 57 -5.80 -9.76 -6.08
C THR A 57 -4.37 -9.25 -6.23
N ILE A 58 -3.85 -9.13 -7.46
CA ILE A 58 -2.52 -8.58 -7.72
C ILE A 58 -2.44 -7.11 -7.28
N LEU A 59 -3.46 -6.30 -7.62
CA LEU A 59 -3.51 -4.89 -7.20
C LEU A 59 -3.54 -4.76 -5.67
N GLN A 60 -4.35 -5.57 -4.99
CA GLN A 60 -4.41 -5.59 -3.53
C GLN A 60 -3.07 -5.98 -2.92
N GLN A 61 -2.41 -7.01 -3.45
CA GLN A 61 -1.10 -7.44 -2.99
C GLN A 61 -0.05 -6.33 -3.13
N GLN A 62 0.01 -5.67 -4.29
CA GLN A 62 0.93 -4.55 -4.51
C GLN A 62 0.68 -3.37 -3.55
N MET A 63 -0.58 -3.07 -3.25
CA MET A 63 -0.91 -2.04 -2.27
C MET A 63 -0.45 -2.42 -0.86
N LEU A 64 -0.61 -3.69 -0.46
CA LEU A 64 -0.14 -4.20 0.83
C LEU A 64 1.39 -4.16 0.94
N GLU A 65 2.11 -4.53 -0.12
CA GLU A 65 3.58 -4.48 -0.15
C GLU A 65 4.12 -3.06 -0.05
N ARG A 66 3.52 -2.09 -0.76
CA ARG A 66 3.90 -0.68 -0.62
C ARG A 66 3.60 -0.15 0.78
N GLN A 67 2.45 -0.54 1.33
CA GLN A 67 2.06 -0.13 2.68
C GLN A 67 2.99 -0.71 3.75
N SER A 68 3.47 -1.95 3.58
CA SER A 68 4.41 -2.58 4.50
C SER A 68 5.78 -1.90 4.45
N ALA A 69 6.31 -1.63 3.25
CA ALA A 69 7.55 -0.89 3.04
C ALA A 69 7.48 0.51 3.69
N PHE A 70 6.35 1.22 3.51
CA PHE A 70 6.15 2.52 4.17
C PHE A 70 6.12 2.42 5.68
N THR A 71 5.39 1.45 6.22
CA THR A 71 5.25 1.29 7.67
C THR A 71 6.62 1.09 8.31
N VAL A 72 7.48 0.31 7.68
CA VAL A 72 8.86 0.12 8.11
C VAL A 72 9.70 1.38 7.92
N ALA A 73 9.63 2.02 6.76
CA ALA A 73 10.39 3.24 6.48
C ALA A 73 10.05 4.36 7.48
N ARG A 74 8.77 4.45 7.88
CA ARG A 74 8.31 5.37 8.91
C ARG A 74 8.89 5.05 10.29
N LYS A 75 8.92 3.77 10.68
CA LYS A 75 9.50 3.33 11.96
C LYS A 75 11.00 3.58 12.01
N LEU A 76 11.72 3.19 10.97
CA LEU A 76 13.19 3.28 10.93
C LEU A 76 13.66 4.71 10.69
N PHE A 77 13.10 5.43 9.72
CA PHE A 77 13.65 6.72 9.26
C PHE A 77 12.75 7.93 9.56
N GLY A 78 11.59 7.73 10.19
CA GLY A 78 10.68 8.82 10.51
C GLY A 78 10.02 9.45 9.27
N VAL A 79 9.87 8.68 8.19
CA VAL A 79 9.22 9.14 6.95
C VAL A 79 7.79 9.60 7.22
N ARG A 80 7.48 10.84 6.87
CA ARG A 80 6.17 11.47 7.17
C ARG A 80 5.19 11.47 6.00
N SER A 81 5.67 11.53 4.75
CA SER A 81 4.84 11.51 3.54
C SER A 81 5.34 10.42 2.58
N VAL A 82 4.40 9.70 1.97
CA VAL A 82 4.71 8.57 1.07
C VAL A 82 3.83 8.52 -0.17
N TRP A 83 3.57 9.64 -0.80
CA TRP A 83 2.69 9.63 -1.97
C TRP A 83 3.33 10.51 -3.03
N THR A 84 4.39 9.98 -3.64
CA THR A 84 4.75 10.39 -5.01
C THR A 84 3.78 9.70 -5.97
N MET A 85 3.55 10.29 -7.14
CA MET A 85 2.66 9.70 -8.15
C MET A 85 3.06 8.26 -8.50
N ASP A 86 4.36 7.96 -8.50
CA ASP A 86 4.88 6.65 -8.88
C ASP A 86 4.89 5.64 -7.72
N GLY A 87 4.32 6.00 -6.55
CA GLY A 87 4.25 5.11 -5.38
C GLY A 87 5.60 4.81 -4.73
N ASN A 88 6.59 5.67 -4.93
CA ASN A 88 7.95 5.47 -4.43
C ASN A 88 8.21 6.19 -3.09
N ILE A 89 8.99 5.55 -2.22
CA ILE A 89 9.33 6.05 -0.90
C ILE A 89 10.68 6.75 -0.97
N ASN A 90 10.73 8.03 -0.58
CA ASN A 90 11.97 8.78 -0.56
C ASN A 90 12.46 8.94 0.89
N ILE A 91 13.52 8.20 1.23
CA ILE A 91 14.13 8.20 2.55
C ILE A 91 15.28 9.20 2.57
N LYS A 92 15.29 10.10 3.56
CA LYS A 92 16.46 10.94 3.86
C LYS A 92 17.40 10.16 4.76
N LEU A 93 18.60 9.92 4.27
CA LEU A 93 19.66 9.23 5.01
C LEU A 93 20.41 10.22 5.93
N PRO A 94 21.14 9.72 6.94
CA PRO A 94 21.94 10.55 7.86
C PRO A 94 23.03 11.38 7.16
N ASP A 95 23.50 10.94 6.00
CA ASP A 95 24.46 11.65 5.15
C ASP A 95 23.85 12.86 4.39
N GLY A 96 22.55 13.11 4.56
CA GLY A 96 21.80 14.16 3.89
C GLY A 96 21.31 13.80 2.48
N ARG A 97 21.68 12.64 1.95
CA ARG A 97 21.22 12.15 0.64
C ARG A 97 19.80 11.59 0.75
N ARG A 98 19.13 11.51 -0.40
CA ARG A 98 17.81 10.86 -0.51
C ARG A 98 17.96 9.59 -1.33
N ARG A 99 17.43 8.49 -0.82
CA ARG A 99 17.35 7.22 -1.54
C ARG A 99 15.89 6.87 -1.79
N ARG A 100 15.61 6.42 -3.01
CA ARG A 100 14.30 5.93 -3.43
C ARG A 100 14.25 4.43 -3.18
N VAL A 101 13.17 3.97 -2.59
CA VAL A 101 12.88 2.55 -2.35
C VAL A 101 11.45 2.23 -2.71
N PHE A 102 11.24 0.97 -3.10
CA PHE A 102 9.98 0.46 -3.63
C PHE A 102 9.48 -0.75 -2.85
N VAL A 103 10.39 -1.54 -2.27
CA VAL A 103 10.05 -2.80 -1.59
C VAL A 103 10.51 -2.80 -0.14
N TYR A 104 9.90 -3.67 0.65
CA TYR A 104 10.19 -3.84 2.07
C TYR A 104 11.67 -4.14 2.35
N GLU A 105 12.26 -5.05 1.57
CA GLU A 105 13.63 -5.55 1.76
C GLU A 105 14.66 -4.42 1.65
N GLU A 106 14.55 -3.58 0.62
CA GLU A 106 15.38 -2.39 0.44
C GLU A 106 15.35 -1.46 1.67
N VAL A 107 14.18 -1.29 2.31
CA VAL A 107 14.06 -0.45 3.50
C VAL A 107 14.81 -1.06 4.69
N VAL A 108 14.75 -2.38 4.84
CA VAL A 108 15.41 -3.12 5.93
C VAL A 108 16.93 -3.13 5.74
N GLU A 109 17.40 -3.36 4.52
CA GLU A 109 18.81 -3.27 4.15
C GLU A 109 19.35 -1.87 4.45
N LEU A 110 18.64 -0.83 4.02
CA LEU A 110 19.02 0.55 4.35
C LEU A 110 19.03 0.82 5.84
N GLY A 111 18.09 0.25 6.58
CA GLY A 111 18.07 0.34 8.04
C GLY A 111 19.36 -0.22 8.62
N THR A 112 19.71 -1.42 8.21
CA THR A 112 20.89 -2.15 8.66
C THR A 112 22.19 -1.40 8.33
N GLU A 113 22.33 -0.90 7.10
CA GLU A 113 23.47 -0.07 6.66
C GLU A 113 23.68 1.17 7.54
N HIS A 114 22.59 1.75 8.05
CA HIS A 114 22.62 3.01 8.82
C HIS A 114 22.42 2.79 10.33
N GLY A 115 22.63 1.56 10.82
CA GLY A 115 22.55 1.23 12.25
C GLY A 115 21.15 1.36 12.85
N ARG A 116 20.10 1.29 12.03
CA ARG A 116 18.69 1.31 12.46
C ARG A 116 18.08 -0.07 12.29
N SER A 117 17.77 -0.72 13.41
CA SER A 117 17.13 -2.03 13.42
C SER A 117 15.66 -1.94 13.82
N LEU A 118 14.82 -2.79 13.23
CA LEU A 118 13.50 -3.07 13.77
C LEU A 118 13.69 -4.00 14.97
N GLU A 119 13.80 -3.46 16.18
CA GLU A 119 13.48 -4.29 17.34
C GLU A 119 12.01 -4.72 17.21
N VAL A 120 11.81 -6.00 16.93
CA VAL A 120 10.56 -6.68 17.22
C VAL A 120 10.35 -6.53 18.72
N PRO A 121 9.22 -5.99 19.21
CA PRO A 121 8.87 -6.12 20.61
C PRO A 121 8.75 -7.61 20.92
N GLN A 122 9.83 -8.22 21.39
CA GLN A 122 9.73 -9.51 22.05
C GLN A 122 8.90 -9.28 23.32
N PRO A 123 7.89 -10.10 23.61
CA PRO A 123 7.25 -10.08 24.90
C PRO A 123 8.26 -10.59 25.93
N SER A 124 9.11 -9.71 26.44
CA SER A 124 9.91 -10.00 27.63
C SER A 124 8.95 -10.02 28.81
N LEU A 125 8.58 -11.21 29.25
CA LEU A 125 7.94 -11.44 30.55
C LEU A 125 8.93 -11.02 31.65
N SER A 126 8.89 -9.74 32.04
CA SER A 126 9.54 -9.27 33.26
C SER A 126 8.59 -9.44 34.42
N THR A 127 8.72 -10.56 35.13
CA THR A 127 8.17 -10.75 36.47
C THR A 127 8.88 -9.76 37.41
N LYS A 128 8.18 -8.74 37.89
CA LYS A 128 8.54 -8.11 39.17
C LYS A 128 7.31 -7.48 39.83
N ALA A 129 6.75 -8.27 40.73
CA ALA A 129 5.89 -7.82 41.81
C ALA A 129 6.63 -6.77 42.66
N GLY A 130 5.94 -5.72 43.08
CA GLY A 130 6.50 -4.72 43.98
C GLY A 130 5.70 -3.42 44.01
N SER A 131 4.46 -3.52 44.47
CA SER A 131 3.56 -2.40 44.74
C SER A 131 4.17 -1.38 45.72
N LYS A 132 4.03 -0.07 45.42
CA LYS A 132 3.72 0.96 46.43
C LYS A 132 3.05 2.18 45.77
N ILE A 133 1.78 2.34 46.14
CA ILE A 133 0.86 3.49 46.01
C ILE A 133 1.47 4.67 46.82
N ILE A 134 1.38 5.96 46.47
CA ILE A 134 0.31 6.99 46.68
C ILE A 134 0.96 8.29 46.14
N THR A 135 0.32 9.21 45.41
CA THR A 135 -0.43 10.37 45.96
C THR A 135 -0.94 11.26 44.82
N VAL A 136 -2.19 11.69 44.98
CA VAL A 136 -2.98 12.61 44.14
C VAL A 136 -2.42 14.05 44.10
N SER A 137 -2.60 14.77 42.98
CA SER A 137 -3.11 16.17 42.92
C SER A 137 -3.24 16.74 41.49
N SER A 138 -4.51 16.97 41.10
CA SER A 138 -5.16 18.02 40.29
C SER A 138 -4.59 18.65 38.98
N PRO A 139 -5.48 19.18 38.12
CA PRO A 139 -5.23 19.46 36.70
C PRO A 139 -4.98 20.95 36.37
N ALA A 140 -4.24 21.24 35.29
CA ALA A 140 -4.13 22.59 34.74
C ALA A 140 -4.16 22.60 33.20
N GLN A 141 -5.34 22.98 32.70
CA GLN A 141 -5.61 24.00 31.66
C GLN A 141 -4.98 23.89 30.26
N VAL A 142 -5.91 23.86 29.31
CA VAL A 142 -5.82 24.13 27.87
C VAL A 142 -5.10 25.46 27.58
N SER A 143 -4.16 25.45 26.62
CA SER A 143 -3.66 26.66 25.97
C SER A 143 -3.81 26.54 24.44
N SER A 144 -4.77 27.28 23.91
CA SER A 144 -5.03 27.48 22.49
C SER A 144 -4.02 28.50 21.92
N ARG A 145 -3.06 28.04 21.11
CA ARG A 145 -2.15 28.95 20.39
C ARG A 145 -2.59 29.18 18.96
N SER A 146 -3.39 30.24 18.82
CA SER A 146 -3.70 30.96 17.59
C SER A 146 -2.41 31.36 16.84
N ARG A 147 -2.33 31.04 15.54
CA ARG A 147 -1.41 31.68 14.60
C ARG A 147 -2.18 32.16 13.39
N ARG A 148 -2.68 33.39 13.51
CA ARG A 148 -3.08 34.26 12.40
C ARG A 148 -1.86 35.11 12.04
N ASN A 149 -1.39 35.05 10.79
CA ASN A 149 -0.56 36.10 10.19
C ASN A 149 -1.05 36.32 8.76
N GLY A 150 -1.42 37.58 8.49
CA GLY A 150 -2.07 38.05 7.27
C GLY A 150 -1.14 38.22 6.05
N PRO A 151 -1.65 38.86 4.99
CA PRO A 151 -1.10 38.76 3.64
C PRO A 151 0.07 39.72 3.42
N LYS A 152 0.97 39.35 2.50
CA LYS A 152 1.96 40.25 1.92
C LYS A 152 1.50 40.68 0.53
N LYS A 153 1.68 42.00 0.32
CA LYS A 153 1.44 42.86 -0.85
C LYS A 153 1.41 42.21 -2.23
#